data_AF-A0A8C8S0N7-F1
#
_entry.id   AF-A0A8C8S0N7-F1
#
_cell.length_a   1.000
_cell.length_b   1.000
_cell.length_c   1.000
_cell.angle_alpha   90.00
_cell.angle_beta   90.00
_cell.angle_gamma   90.00
#
_symmetry.space_group_name_H-M   'P 1'
#
loop_
_entity.id
_entity.type
_entity.pdbx_description
1 polymer ?
#
loop_
_entity_poly.entity_id
_entity_poly.type
_entity_poly.pdbx_seq_one_letter_code
_entity_poly.pdbx_strand_id
1 'polypeptide(L)'
;MKMLYCPYCRGLPTVKSCNNYCLNVMKGCTLSLREWILCVLTDAMLLVAERLEGPFNIESVMDPIDVKISEAIMNMQENSMQVSAKVLCKSLLIHS
;
A
#
# COMPACT_ATOMS: atom_id res chain seq x y z
N MET A 1 3.60 -3.23 39.70
CA MET A 1 4.33 -2.94 40.96
C MET A 1 5.57 -3.81 41.21
N LYS A 2 5.60 -5.08 40.79
CA LYS A 2 6.76 -5.99 41.01
C LYS A 2 8.11 -5.43 40.53
N MET A 3 8.15 -4.68 39.43
CA MET A 3 9.40 -4.10 38.91
C MET A 3 10.12 -3.16 39.90
N LEU A 4 9.36 -2.34 40.64
CA LEU A 4 9.93 -1.31 41.53
C LEU A 4 10.08 -1.80 42.97
N TYR A 5 9.14 -2.60 43.46
CA TYR A 5 9.03 -2.91 44.89
C TYR A 5 9.59 -4.28 45.31
N CYS A 6 9.82 -5.21 44.37
CA CYS A 6 10.38 -6.52 44.68
C CYS A 6 11.81 -6.49 45.28
N PRO A 7 12.75 -5.61 44.87
CA PRO A 7 14.06 -5.50 45.53
C PRO A 7 13.96 -5.02 46.98
N TYR A 8 13.02 -4.14 47.31
CA TYR A 8 12.78 -3.68 48.68
C TYR A 8 12.26 -4.82 49.57
N CYS A 9 11.29 -5.60 49.09
CA CYS A 9 10.77 -6.77 49.83
C CYS A 9 11.79 -7.88 50.05
N ARG A 10 12.86 -7.94 49.23
CA ARG A 10 13.93 -8.94 49.33
C ARG A 10 15.18 -8.44 50.05
N GLY A 11 15.14 -7.24 50.63
CA GLY A 11 16.29 -6.66 51.34
C GLY A 11 17.43 -6.22 50.43
N LEU A 12 17.16 -5.97 49.14
CA LEU A 12 18.14 -5.54 48.13
C LEU A 12 17.80 -4.14 47.58
N PRO A 13 17.70 -3.09 48.40
CA PRO A 13 17.15 -1.78 47.99
C PRO A 13 18.01 -1.01 46.98
N THR A 14 19.29 -1.35 46.85
CA THR A 14 20.23 -0.67 45.95
C THR A 14 20.23 -1.27 44.54
N VAL A 15 19.60 -2.42 44.33
CA VAL A 15 19.60 -3.15 43.06
C VAL A 15 18.54 -2.57 42.14
N LYS A 16 18.97 -1.97 41.03
CA LYS A 16 18.08 -1.51 39.96
C LYS A 16 17.57 -2.70 39.13
N SER A 17 16.36 -2.56 38.59
CA SER A 17 15.82 -3.53 37.64
C SER A 17 16.68 -3.59 36.37
N CYS A 18 16.85 -4.80 35.82
CA CYS A 18 17.56 -4.99 34.56
C CYS A 18 16.86 -4.21 33.44
N ASN A 19 17.64 -3.62 32.53
CA ASN A 19 17.11 -2.77 31.45
C ASN A 19 16.03 -3.51 30.62
N ASN A 20 16.30 -4.75 30.19
CA ASN A 20 15.34 -5.58 29.46
C ASN A 20 14.05 -5.86 30.25
N TYR A 21 14.14 -6.08 31.56
CA TYR A 21 12.97 -6.32 32.41
C TYR A 21 12.14 -5.03 32.56
N CYS A 22 12.80 -3.89 32.68
CA CYS A 22 12.16 -2.58 32.71
C CYS A 22 11.38 -2.31 31.42
N LEU A 23 12.06 -2.42 30.27
CA LEU A 23 11.48 -2.16 28.96
C LEU A 23 10.30 -3.07 28.65
N ASN A 24 10.38 -4.36 28.95
CA ASN A 24 9.31 -5.32 28.64
C ASN A 24 8.03 -5.03 29.44
N VAL A 25 8.16 -4.67 30.72
CA VAL A 25 6.99 -4.32 31.54
C VAL A 25 6.42 -2.95 31.13
N MET A 26 7.26 -1.97 30.80
CA MET A 26 6.79 -0.66 30.31
C MET A 26 6.09 -0.77 28.95
N LYS A 27 6.58 -1.60 28.03
CA LYS A 27 5.91 -1.94 26.77
C LYS A 27 4.57 -2.64 27.00
N GLY A 28 4.52 -3.59 27.94
CA GLY A 28 3.26 -4.26 28.30
C GLY A 28 2.24 -3.34 28.98
N CYS A 29 2.69 -2.35 29.76
CA CYS A 29 1.82 -1.31 30.31
C CYS A 29 1.37 -0.30 29.25
N THR A 30 2.21 -0.06 28.25
CA THR A 30 1.92 0.83 27.12
C THR A 30 1.33 -0.01 25.99
N LEU A 31 0.10 -0.48 26.17
CA LEU A 31 -0.73 -0.91 25.05
C LEU A 31 -1.36 0.34 24.46
N SER A 32 -0.56 1.14 23.76
CA SER A 32 -1.07 2.37 23.19
C SER A 32 -1.75 2.03 21.86
N LEU A 33 -3.07 2.25 21.79
CA LEU A 33 -3.81 2.26 20.52
C LEU A 33 -3.08 3.11 19.45
N ARG A 34 -2.34 4.13 19.90
CA ARG A 34 -1.46 4.97 19.10
C ARG A 34 -0.32 4.21 18.40
N GLU A 35 0.39 3.30 19.08
CA GLU A 35 1.44 2.49 18.45
C GLU A 35 0.84 1.52 17.42
N TRP A 36 -0.31 0.92 17.71
CA TRP A 36 -1.00 0.07 16.74
C TRP A 36 -1.46 0.83 15.51
N ILE A 37 -2.12 1.99 15.69
CA ILE A 37 -2.53 2.87 14.59
C ILE A 37 -1.31 3.31 13.78
N LEU A 38 -0.21 3.66 14.44
CA LEU A 38 1.02 4.10 13.77
C LEU A 38 1.63 2.98 12.92
N CYS A 39 1.69 1.74 13.42
CA CYS A 39 2.17 0.60 12.62
C CYS A 39 1.28 0.39 11.39
N VAL A 40 -0.04 0.30 11.56
CA VAL A 40 -0.97 0.10 10.44
C VAL A 40 -0.88 1.22 9.42
N LEU A 41 -0.78 2.47 9.87
CA LEU A 41 -0.62 3.63 8.99
C LEU A 41 0.71 3.57 8.24
N THR A 42 1.80 3.18 8.90
CA THR A 42 3.13 3.10 8.27
C THR A 42 3.15 2.01 7.19
N ASP A 43 2.58 0.84 7.47
CA ASP A 43 2.48 -0.25 6.50
C ASP A 43 1.63 0.15 5.29
N ALA A 44 0.50 0.83 5.53
CA ALA A 44 -0.36 1.34 4.46
C ALA A 44 0.34 2.40 3.62
N MET A 45 1.08 3.32 4.25
CA MET A 45 1.84 4.36 3.54
C MET A 45 3.01 3.77 2.75
N LEU A 46 3.65 2.72 3.26
CA LEU A 46 4.69 2.00 2.53
C LEU A 46 4.12 1.36 1.26
N LEU A 47 2.96 0.70 1.36
CA LEU A 47 2.29 0.13 0.19
C LEU A 47 1.94 1.19 -0.86
N VAL A 48 1.47 2.36 -0.42
CA VAL A 48 1.19 3.49 -1.35
C VAL A 48 2.48 3.99 -1.99
N ALA A 49 3.56 4.14 -1.23
CA ALA A 49 4.86 4.58 -1.74
C ALA A 49 5.39 3.63 -2.82
N GLU A 50 5.32 2.31 -2.61
CA GLU A 50 5.72 1.32 -3.61
C GLU A 50 4.95 1.46 -4.94
N ARG A 51 3.67 1.86 -4.89
CA ARG A 51 2.86 2.07 -6.10
C ARG A 51 3.18 3.38 -6.80
N LEU A 52 3.58 4.40 -6.04
CA LEU A 52 3.97 5.71 -6.57
C LEU A 52 5.41 5.74 -7.10
N GLU A 53 6.30 4.90 -6.60
CA GLU A 53 7.67 4.78 -7.11
C GLU A 53 7.77 3.76 -8.26
N GLY A 54 6.80 2.85 -8.35
CA GLY A 54 6.75 1.81 -9.37
C GLY A 54 6.39 2.29 -10.78
N PRO A 55 6.40 1.36 -11.76
CA PRO A 55 6.11 1.68 -13.17
C PRO A 55 4.66 2.13 -13.44
N PHE A 56 3.78 1.97 -12.45
CA PHE A 56 2.39 2.43 -12.48
C PHE A 56 2.19 3.76 -11.75
N ASN A 57 3.27 4.53 -11.57
CA ASN A 57 3.14 5.86 -11.04
C ASN A 57 2.27 6.74 -11.97
N ILE A 58 1.70 7.79 -11.40
CA ILE A 58 0.74 8.62 -12.13
C ILE A 58 1.38 9.34 -13.33
N GLU A 59 2.66 9.72 -13.21
CA GLU A 59 3.43 10.45 -14.22
C GLU A 59 3.69 9.55 -15.45
N SER A 60 4.02 8.28 -15.24
CA SER A 60 4.30 7.31 -16.32
C SER A 60 3.09 7.00 -17.19
N VAL A 61 1.88 7.21 -16.67
CA VAL A 61 0.62 7.06 -17.41
C VAL A 61 0.14 8.39 -17.99
N MET A 62 0.27 9.47 -17.22
CA MET A 62 -0.20 10.80 -17.62
C MET A 62 0.65 11.41 -18.73
N ASP A 63 1.97 11.32 -18.63
CA ASP A 63 2.89 11.94 -19.59
C ASP A 63 2.71 11.44 -21.03
N PRO A 64 2.56 10.13 -21.31
CA PRO A 64 2.36 9.63 -22.67
C PRO A 64 0.90 9.51 -23.09
N ILE A 65 -0.07 10.04 -22.33
CA ILE A 65 -1.50 9.78 -22.58
C ILE A 65 -1.97 10.31 -23.93
N ASP A 66 -1.46 11.47 -24.34
CA ASP A 66 -1.76 12.12 -25.62
C ASP A 66 -1.22 11.30 -26.81
N VAL A 67 0.00 10.78 -26.67
CA VAL A 67 0.61 9.87 -27.64
C VAL A 67 -0.19 8.57 -27.74
N LYS A 68 -0.63 8.00 -26.62
CA LYS A 68 -1.44 6.77 -26.59
C LYS A 68 -2.82 6.96 -27.21
N ILE A 69 -3.46 8.10 -26.99
CA ILE A 69 -4.71 8.46 -27.66
C ILE A 69 -4.48 8.58 -29.17
N SER A 70 -3.39 9.24 -29.58
CA SER A 70 -3.03 9.40 -30.99
C SER A 70 -2.73 8.05 -31.67
N GLU A 71 -2.02 7.14 -30.99
CA GLU A 71 -1.77 5.77 -31.44
C GLU A 71 -3.07 4.99 -31.63
N ALA A 72 -4.01 5.10 -30.68
CA ALA A 72 -5.32 4.47 -30.78
C ALA A 72 -6.15 5.00 -31.97
N ILE A 73 -6.11 6.32 -32.21
CA ILE A 73 -6.77 6.95 -33.37
C ILE A 73 -6.13 6.45 -34.67
N MET A 74 -4.80 6.45 -34.76
CA MET A 74 -4.06 6.00 -35.94
C MET A 74 -4.36 4.54 -36.25
N ASN A 75 -4.35 3.67 -35.22
CA ASN A 75 -4.70 2.26 -35.36
C ASN A 75 -6.15 2.07 -35.86
N MET A 76 -7.10 2.87 -35.37
CA MET A 76 -8.48 2.83 -35.87
C MET A 76 -8.61 3.34 -37.30
N GLN A 77 -7.84 4.35 -37.69
CA GLN A 77 -7.83 4.86 -39.06
C GLN A 77 -7.27 3.81 -40.03
N GLU A 78 -6.15 3.18 -39.70
CA GLU A 78 -5.53 2.10 -40.51
C GLU A 78 -6.46 0.89 -40.66
N ASN A 79 -7.16 0.52 -39.59
CA ASN A 79 -8.03 -0.66 -39.59
C ASN A 79 -9.50 -0.35 -39.89
N SER A 80 -9.83 0.91 -40.19
CA SER A 80 -11.21 1.42 -40.27
C SER A 80 -12.11 0.57 -41.17
N MET A 81 -11.67 0.31 -42.41
CA MET A 81 -12.44 -0.48 -43.38
C MET A 81 -12.65 -1.93 -42.92
N GLN A 82 -11.64 -2.56 -42.32
CA GLN A 82 -11.72 -3.96 -41.90
C GLN A 82 -12.64 -4.11 -40.68
N VAL A 83 -12.59 -3.16 -39.74
CA VAL A 83 -13.50 -3.10 -38.59
C VAL A 83 -14.93 -2.86 -39.07
N SER A 84 -15.15 -1.87 -39.94
CA SER A 84 -16.48 -1.58 -40.50
C SER A 84 -17.06 -2.77 -41.26
N ALA A 85 -16.26 -3.46 -42.09
CA ALA A 85 -16.71 -4.64 -42.82
C ALA A 85 -17.10 -5.79 -41.87
N LYS A 86 -16.30 -6.06 -40.83
CA LYS A 86 -16.62 -7.07 -39.80
C LYS A 86 -17.91 -6.73 -39.06
N VAL A 87 -18.11 -5.48 -38.66
CA VAL A 87 -19.32 -5.02 -37.97
C VAL A 87 -20.55 -5.16 -38.87
N LEU A 88 -20.46 -4.72 -40.13
CA LEU A 88 -21.54 -4.80 -41.11
C LEU A 88 -21.90 -6.25 -41.47
N CYS A 89 -20.91 -7.10 -41.72
CA CYS A 89 -21.14 -8.54 -41.96
C CYS A 89 -21.83 -9.18 -40.77
N LYS A 90 -21.38 -8.88 -39.54
CA LYS A 90 -21.99 -9.46 -38.34
C LYS A 90 -23.42 -8.95 -38.12
N SER A 91 -23.71 -7.68 -38.42
CA SER A 91 -25.08 -7.15 -38.31
C SER A 91 -26.05 -7.77 -39.33
N LEU A 92 -25.58 -8.09 -40.53
CA LEU A 92 -26.39 -8.74 -41.58
C LEU A 92 -26.70 -10.20 -41.24
N LEU A 93 -25.74 -10.92 -40.66
CA LEU A 93 -25.94 -12.31 -40.21
C LEU A 93 -26.96 -12.46 -39.07
N ILE A 94 -27.20 -11.41 -38.28
CA ILE A 94 -28.19 -11.43 -37.20
C ILE A 94 -29.62 -11.23 -37.74
N HIS A 95 -29.76 -10.67 -38.96
CA HIS A 95 -31.04 -10.39 -39.60
C HIS A 95 -31.41 -11.37 -40.73
N SER A 96 -30.65 -12.46 -40.92
CA SER A 96 -30.95 -13.57 -41.84
C SER A 96 -31.30 -14.83 -41.07
#